data_AF-A0A950H5Z1-F1
#
_entry.id   AF-A0A950H5Z1-F1
#
_cell.length_a   1.000
_cell.length_b   1.000
_cell.length_c   1.000
_cell.angle_alpha   90.00
_cell.angle_beta   90.00
_cell.angle_gamma   90.00
#
_symmetry.space_group_name_H-M   'P 1'
#
loop_
_entity.id
_entity.type
_entity.pdbx_description
1 polymer ?
#
loop_
_entity_poly.entity_id
_entity_poly.type
_entity_poly.pdbx_seq_one_letter_code
_entity_poly.pdbx_strand_id
1 'polypeptide(L)' 'MSPKFSANLSMLFTELAFLDRFEAAARAGFGGVEYVGPYEFPAAEIAGRLRANGLIQA' A
#
# COMPACT_ATOMS: atom_id res chain seq x y z
N MET A 1 18.76 1.04 -15.15
CA MET A 1 18.04 1.15 -13.86
C MET A 1 16.56 1.25 -14.20
N SER A 2 15.73 0.25 -13.85
CA SER A 2 14.29 0.35 -14.08
C SER A 2 13.66 1.30 -13.06
N PRO A 3 12.69 2.14 -13.44
CA PRO A 3 12.01 3.03 -12.50
C PRO A 3 11.32 2.23 -11.40
N LYS A 4 11.45 2.68 -10.15
CA LYS A 4 10.72 2.14 -8.99
C LYS A 4 9.42 2.91 -8.87
N PHE A 5 8.30 2.27 -9.19
CA PHE A 5 6.97 2.86 -9.05
C PHE A 5 6.36 2.47 -7.70
N SER A 6 5.62 3.40 -7.10
CA SER A 6 4.76 3.17 -5.94
C SER A 6 3.30 3.24 -6.36
N ALA A 7 2.46 2.39 -5.79
CA ALA A 7 1.01 2.50 -5.97
C ALA A 7 0.45 3.58 -5.03
N ASN A 8 -0.25 4.56 -5.57
CA ASN A 8 -0.99 5.54 -4.78
C ASN A 8 -2.33 4.94 -4.33
N LEU A 9 -2.41 4.43 -3.09
CA LEU A 9 -3.61 3.73 -2.57
C LEU A 9 -4.78 4.66 -2.29
N SER A 10 -4.57 5.98 -2.33
CA SER A 10 -5.65 6.97 -2.28
C SER A 10 -6.37 7.09 -3.62
N MET A 11 -5.76 6.66 -4.72
CA MET A 11 -6.31 6.74 -6.09
C MET A 11 -6.55 5.37 -6.73
N LEU A 12 -5.77 4.37 -6.38
CA LEU A 12 -5.85 3.01 -6.92
C LEU A 12 -6.55 2.06 -5.95
N PHE A 13 -7.18 1.02 -6.49
CA PHE A 13 -7.85 -0.06 -5.73
C PHE A 13 -8.96 0.47 -4.80
N THR A 14 -9.63 1.56 -5.18
CA THR A 14 -10.62 2.25 -4.34
C THR A 14 -11.91 1.46 -4.17
N GLU A 15 -12.11 0.41 -4.98
CA GLU A 15 -13.15 -0.60 -4.82
C GLU A 15 -12.95 -1.52 -3.61
N LEU A 16 -11.74 -1.53 -3.01
CA LEU A 16 -11.41 -2.31 -1.83
C LEU A 16 -11.36 -1.44 -0.57
N ALA A 17 -11.56 -2.07 0.59
CA ALA A 17 -11.27 -1.46 1.88
C ALA A 17 -9.78 -1.08 1.95
N PHE A 18 -9.46 0.03 2.62
CA PHE A 18 -8.13 0.63 2.56
C PHE A 18 -6.98 -0.36 2.87
N LEU A 19 -7.14 -1.19 3.89
CA LEU A 19 -6.12 -2.17 4.29
C LEU A 19 -5.94 -3.31 3.29
N ASP A 20 -6.95 -3.61 2.48
CA ASP A 20 -6.89 -4.66 1.46
C ASP A 20 -6.16 -4.17 0.19
N ARG A 21 -6.05 -2.85 0.01
CA ARG A 21 -5.34 -2.23 -1.13
C ARG A 21 -3.84 -2.53 -1.11
N PHE A 22 -3.27 -2.80 0.05
CA PHE A 22 -1.86 -3.20 0.18
C PHE A 22 -1.59 -4.54 -0.52
N GLU A 23 -2.46 -5.54 -0.31
CA GLU A 23 -2.33 -6.83 -1.00
C GLU A 23 -2.57 -6.67 -2.50
N ALA A 24 -3.57 -5.88 -2.90
CA ALA A 24 -3.83 -5.59 -4.31
C ALA A 24 -2.63 -4.95 -5.02
N ALA A 25 -1.95 -3.99 -4.37
CA ALA A 25 -0.75 -3.37 -4.89
C ALA A 25 0.41 -4.37 -5.05
N ALA A 26 0.65 -5.21 -4.06
CA ALA A 26 1.69 -6.23 -4.14
C ALA A 26 1.41 -7.26 -5.26
N ARG A 27 0.16 -7.71 -5.39
CA ARG A 27 -0.26 -8.62 -6.46
C ARG A 27 -0.17 -8.00 -7.85
N ALA A 28 -0.32 -6.68 -7.96
CA ALA A 28 -0.11 -5.93 -9.18
C ALA A 28 1.38 -5.68 -9.50
N GLY A 29 2.30 -6.16 -8.65
CA GLY A 29 3.75 -6.09 -8.87
C GLY A 29 4.42 -4.82 -8.36
N PHE A 30 3.73 -3.99 -7.57
CA PHE A 30 4.34 -2.85 -6.91
C PHE A 30 5.18 -3.30 -5.72
N GLY A 31 6.35 -2.69 -5.54
CA GLY A 31 7.19 -2.86 -4.35
C GLY A 31 7.06 -1.72 -3.34
N GLY A 32 6.36 -0.65 -3.72
CA GLY A 32 6.14 0.54 -2.90
C GLY A 32 4.69 0.99 -2.92
N VAL A 33 4.24 1.61 -1.85
CA VAL A 33 2.92 2.23 -1.74
C VAL A 33 3.03 3.62 -1.12
N GLU A 34 2.18 4.52 -1.58
CA GLU A 34 1.98 5.84 -0.99
C GLU A 34 0.47 6.08 -0.79
N TYR A 35 0.13 6.92 0.17
CA TYR A 35 -1.26 7.29 0.47
C TYR A 35 -1.32 8.54 1.31
N VAL A 36 -2.40 9.30 1.16
CA VAL A 36 -2.70 10.44 2.02
C VAL A 36 -3.34 9.92 3.31
N GLY A 37 -2.51 9.82 4.36
CA GLY A 37 -2.83 9.64 5.78
C GLY A 37 -4.08 8.82 6.15
N PRO A 38 -3.92 7.59 6.69
CA PRO A 38 -5.02 6.92 7.36
C PRO A 38 -5.16 7.47 8.78
N TYR A 39 -6.08 8.40 9.00
CA TYR A 39 -6.39 8.88 10.36
C TYR A 39 -7.14 7.83 11.20
N GLU A 40 -7.71 6.80 10.55
CA GLU A 40 -8.55 5.78 11.19
C GLU A 40 -7.80 4.50 11.60
N PHE A 41 -6.63 4.22 11.01
CA PHE A 41 -5.92 2.96 11.25
C PHE A 41 -4.67 3.16 12.11
N PRO A 42 -4.48 2.35 13.18
CA PRO A 42 -3.25 2.37 13.96
C PRO A 42 -2.02 2.09 13.09
N ALA A 43 -0.92 2.82 13.34
CA ALA A 43 0.33 2.63 12.59
C ALA A 43 0.85 1.18 12.63
N ALA A 44 0.59 0.44 13.71
CA ALA A 44 0.95 -0.97 13.83
C ALA A 44 0.23 -1.86 12.79
N GLU A 45 -1.03 -1.55 12.49
CA GLU A 45 -1.82 -2.31 11.52
C GLU A 45 -1.32 -2.07 10.10
N ILE A 46 -1.05 -0.81 9.76
CA ILE A 46 -0.39 -0.41 8.51
C ILE A 46 0.96 -1.09 8.35
N ALA A 47 1.80 -1.04 9.38
CA ALA A 47 3.11 -1.70 9.36
C ALA A 47 2.99 -3.23 9.23
N GLY A 48 1.92 -3.83 9.78
CA GLY A 48 1.58 -5.23 9.56
C GLY A 48 1.28 -5.53 8.09
N ARG A 49 0.45 -4.72 7.43
CA ARG A 49 0.11 -4.86 6.01
C ARG A 49 1.31 -4.68 5.10
N LEU A 50 2.17 -3.70 5.37
CA LEU A 50 3.42 -3.49 4.62
C LEU A 50 4.32 -4.72 4.70
N ARG A 51 4.58 -5.24 5.91
CA ARG A 51 5.43 -6.42 6.11
C ARG A 51 4.85 -7.68 5.47
N ALA A 52 3.55 -7.92 5.64
CA ALA A 52 2.88 -9.10 5.09
C ALA A 52 2.95 -9.18 3.56
N ASN A 53 3.03 -8.01 2.89
CA ASN A 53 3.02 -7.89 1.44
C ASN A 53 4.39 -7.55 0.83
N GLY A 54 5.45 -7.46 1.64
CA GLY A 54 6.79 -7.08 1.16
C GLY A 54 6.86 -5.67 0.58
N LEU A 55 5.99 -4.77 1.03
CA LEU A 55 5.88 -3.40 0.53
C LEU A 55 6.70 -2.42 1.36
N ILE A 56 7.22 -1.41 0.69
CA ILE A 56 7.85 -0.24 1.32
C ILE A 56 6.85 0.92 1.28
N GLN A 57 6.73 1.66 2.38
CA GLN A 57 6.04 2.94 2.35
C GLN A 57 6.96 3.99 1.72
N ALA A 58 6.50 4.61 0.63
CA ALA A 58 7.24 5.63 -0.12
C ALA A 58 6.97 7.06 0.39
#